data_AF-A0A924KMI7-F1
#
_entry.id   AF-A0A924KMI7-F1
#
_cell.length_a   1.000
_cell.length_b   1.000
_cell.length_c   1.000
_cell.angle_alpha   90.00
_cell.angle_beta   90.00
_cell.angle_gamma   90.00
#
_symmetry.space_group_name_H-M   'P 1'
#
loop_
_entity.id
_entity.type
_entity.pdbx_description
1 polymer ?
#
loop_
_entity_poly.entity_id
_entity_poly.type
_entity_poly.pdbx_seq_one_letter_code
_entity_poly.pdbx_strand_id
1 'polypeptide(L)' 'MQIMQFGKKHVGETIGSMVRTDPDYARWLINIPAFRTQHPAAYALVRAAVVELLQAEAAADLAYGA' A
#
# COMPACT_ATOMS: atom_id res chain seq x y z
N MET A 1 -9.12 10.10 -6.31
CA MET A 1 -8.11 9.91 -5.23
C MET A 1 -8.83 9.39 -4.00
N GLN A 2 -8.51 8.18 -3.52
CA GLN A 2 -9.13 7.62 -2.31
C GLN A 2 -8.28 7.93 -1.08
N ILE A 3 -8.95 8.49 -0.06
CA ILE A 3 -8.34 8.97 1.18
C ILE A 3 -8.47 7.89 2.26
N MET A 4 -7.43 7.71 3.06
CA MET A 4 -7.43 6.88 4.26
C MET A 4 -8.31 7.53 5.33
N GLN A 5 -9.39 6.87 5.70
CA GLN A 5 -10.32 7.33 6.74
C GLN A 5 -10.20 6.54 8.05
N PHE A 6 -9.25 5.61 8.14
CA PHE A 6 -9.11 4.68 9.26
C PHE A 6 -7.64 4.52 9.69
N GLY A 7 -7.42 4.12 10.94
CA GLY A 7 -6.11 4.17 11.60
C GLY A 7 -5.85 5.54 12.27
N LYS A 8 -4.68 5.73 12.89
CA LYS A 8 -4.26 7.04 13.43
C LYS A 8 -3.07 7.64 12.66
N LYS A 9 -2.28 6.80 11.99
CA LYS A 9 -0.98 7.19 11.44
C LYS A 9 -1.07 7.94 10.09
N HIS A 10 -1.97 7.50 9.21
CA HIS A 10 -2.10 8.04 7.84
C HIS A 10 -3.52 8.54 7.52
N VAL A 11 -4.30 8.90 8.54
CA VAL A 11 -5.65 9.45 8.33
C VAL A 11 -5.57 10.77 7.58
N GLY A 12 -6.40 10.94 6.55
CA GLY A 12 -6.41 12.13 5.70
C GLY A 12 -5.42 12.06 4.54
N GLU A 13 -4.49 11.11 4.52
CA GLU A 13 -3.59 10.88 3.39
C GLU A 13 -4.26 10.04 2.31
N THR A 14 -3.78 10.18 1.06
CA THR A 14 -4.22 9.29 -0.01
C THR A 14 -3.54 7.94 0.09
N ILE A 15 -4.23 6.87 -0.30
CA ILE A 15 -3.67 5.51 -0.32
C ILE A 15 -2.35 5.46 -1.09
N GLY A 16 -2.26 6.13 -2.25
CA GLY A 16 -1.04 6.16 -3.04
C GLY A 16 0.11 6.93 -2.39
N SER A 17 -0.16 7.95 -1.58
CA SER A 17 0.88 8.64 -0.79
C SER A 17 1.39 7.71 0.32
N MET A 18 0.49 7.12 1.10
CA MET A 18 0.83 6.19 2.17
C MET A 18 1.71 5.04 1.68
N VAL A 19 1.35 4.42 0.55
CA VAL A 19 2.12 3.28 0.00
C VAL A 19 3.55 3.67 -0.42
N ARG A 20 3.75 4.89 -0.93
CA ARG A 20 5.07 5.37 -1.32
C ARG A 20 5.91 5.83 -0.14
N THR A 21 5.30 6.47 0.84
CA THR A 21 6.00 7.06 1.99
C THR A 21 6.24 6.05 3.11
N ASP A 22 5.34 5.08 3.28
CA ASP A 22 5.45 4.01 4.29
C ASP A 22 4.94 2.67 3.72
N PRO A 23 5.74 2.03 2.85
CA PRO A 23 5.36 0.78 2.21
C PRO A 23 5.22 -0.38 3.20
N ASP A 24 5.95 -0.35 4.31
CA ASP A 24 5.88 -1.38 5.34
C ASP A 24 4.57 -1.30 6.13
N TYR A 25 4.08 -0.08 6.41
CA TYR A 25 2.74 0.09 6.95
C TYR A 25 1.67 -0.43 5.98
N ALA A 26 1.80 -0.15 4.68
CA ALA A 26 0.86 -0.67 3.68
C ALA A 26 0.88 -2.21 3.59
N ARG A 27 2.07 -2.83 3.66
CA ARG A 27 2.26 -4.29 3.73
C ARG A 27 1.66 -4.89 5.00
N TRP A 28 1.86 -4.26 6.16
CA TRP A 28 1.23 -4.68 7.41
C TRP A 28 -0.29 -4.60 7.32
N LEU A 29 -0.82 -3.49 6.80
CA LEU A 29 -2.26 -3.23 6.74
C LEU A 29 -3.02 -4.29 5.94
N ILE A 30 -2.49 -4.74 4.80
CA ILE A 30 -3.11 -5.81 3.99
C ILE A 30 -3.05 -7.19 4.66
N ASN A 31 -2.20 -7.40 5.66
CA ASN A 31 -2.15 -8.63 6.44
C ASN A 31 -3.17 -8.66 7.59
N ILE A 32 -3.86 -7.56 7.86
CA ILE A 32 -4.90 -7.50 8.90
C ILE A 32 -6.23 -8.05 8.33
N PRO A 33 -6.76 -9.17 8.83
CA PRO A 33 -8.00 -9.76 8.30
C PRO A 33 -9.20 -8.81 8.40
N ALA A 34 -9.30 -8.05 9.50
CA ALA A 34 -10.35 -7.06 9.72
C ALA A 34 -10.33 -5.93 8.68
N PHE A 35 -9.14 -5.52 8.22
CA PHE A 35 -9.04 -4.49 7.19
C PHE A 35 -9.65 -4.95 5.86
N ARG A 36 -9.38 -6.20 5.49
CA ARG A 36 -9.93 -6.82 4.28
C ARG A 36 -11.46 -6.93 4.32
N THR A 37 -12.02 -7.25 5.48
CA THR A 37 -13.47 -7.48 5.62
C THR A 37 -14.25 -6.17 5.83
N GLN A 38 -13.72 -5.23 6.62
CA GLN A 38 -14.38 -3.96 6.92
C GLN A 38 -14.22 -2.91 5.80
N HIS A 39 -13.13 -2.99 5.04
CA HIS A 39 -12.79 -1.99 4.01
C HIS A 39 -12.35 -2.64 2.69
N PRO A 40 -13.19 -3.48 2.05
CA PRO A 40 -12.80 -4.28 0.88
C PRO A 40 -12.32 -3.43 -0.32
N ALA A 41 -12.95 -2.27 -0.55
CA ALA A 41 -12.54 -1.35 -1.62
C ALA A 41 -11.16 -0.73 -1.35
N ALA A 42 -10.91 -0.27 -0.12
CA ALA A 42 -9.61 0.28 0.24
C ALA A 42 -8.53 -0.81 0.25
N TYR A 43 -8.85 -2.02 0.71
CA TYR A 43 -7.97 -3.18 0.66
C TYR A 43 -7.52 -3.49 -0.77
N ALA A 44 -8.44 -3.50 -1.74
CA ALA A 44 -8.10 -3.75 -3.14
C ALA A 44 -7.11 -2.71 -3.68
N LEU A 45 -7.30 -1.44 -3.34
CA LEU A 45 -6.42 -0.35 -3.78
C LEU A 45 -5.04 -0.41 -3.10
N VAL A 46 -4.99 -0.62 -1.78
CA VAL A 46 -3.71 -0.77 -1.07
C VAL A 46 -2.94 -1.97 -1.60
N ARG A 47 -3.62 -3.11 -1.82
CA ARG A 47 -2.99 -4.31 -2.36
C ARG A 47 -2.44 -4.08 -3.78
N ALA A 48 -3.20 -3.44 -4.66
CA ALA A 48 -2.73 -3.13 -6.01
C ALA A 48 -1.48 -2.25 -5.98
N ALA A 49 -1.51 -1.17 -5.19
CA ALA A 49 -0.39 -0.24 -5.07
C ALA A 49 0.87 -0.90 -4.45
N VAL A 50 0.70 -1.79 -3.47
CA VAL A 50 1.83 -2.56 -2.89
C VAL A 50 2.45 -3.50 -3.92
N VAL A 51 1.64 -4.14 -4.77
CA VAL A 51 2.16 -5.00 -5.86
C VAL A 51 2.94 -4.19 -6.88
N GLU A 52 2.42 -3.03 -7.30
CA GLU A 52 3.11 -2.14 -8.24
C GLU A 52 4.46 -1.68 -7.67
N LEU A 53 4.53 -1.35 -6.37
CA LEU A 53 5.77 -0.98 -5.71
C LEU A 53 6.79 -2.12 -5.72
N LEU A 54 6.37 -3.34 -5.36
CA LEU A 54 7.25 -4.52 -5.36
C LEU A 54 7.79 -4.83 -6.77
N GLN A 55 6.96 -4.65 -7.80
CA GLN A 55 7.39 -4.82 -9.19
C GLN A 55 8.39 -3.75 -9.61
N ALA A 56 8.22 -2.50 -9.15
CA ALA A 56 9.17 -1.43 -9.41
C ALA A 56 10.51 -1.64 -8.71
N GLU A 57 10.50 -2.11 -7.45
CA GLU A 57 11.71 -2.48 -6.70
C GLU A 57 12.47 -3.61 -7.43
N ALA A 58 11.77 -4.68 -7.82
CA ALA A 58 12.37 -5.79 -8.55
C ALA A 58 12.93 -5.38 -9.92
N ALA A 59 12.26 -4.48 -10.63
CA ALA A 59 12.75 -3.95 -11.90
C ALA A 59 14.01 -3.07 -11.72
N ALA A 60 14.08 -2.30 -10.63
CA ALA A 60 15.25 -1.49 -10.31
C ALA A 60 16.47 -2.37 -9.98
N ASP A 61 16.28 -3.45 -9.22
CA ASP A 61 17.34 -4.42 -8.90
C ASP A 61 17.90 -5.10 -10.17
N LEU A 62 17.02 -5.47 -11.11
CA LEU A 62 17.43 -6.04 -12.40
C LEU A 62 18.18 -5.03 -13.28
N ALA A 63 17.82 -3.74 -13.21
CA ALA A 63 18.46 -2.68 -13.99
C ALA A 63 19.85 -2.30 -13.46
N TYR A 64 20.11 -2.46 -12.17
CA TYR A 64 21.43 -2.19 -11.56
C TYR A 64 22.39 -3.40 -11.62
N GLY A 65 21.86 -4.60 -11.88
CA GLY A 65 22.65 -5.84 -12.00
C GLY A 65 23.16 -6.18 -13.41
N ALA A 66 23.04 -5.28 -14.39
CA ALA A 66 23.39 -5.49 -15.80
C ALA A 66 24.69 -4.78 -16.23
#